data_AF-A0A7C6EJ11-F1
#
_entry.id   AF-A0A7C6EJ11-F1
#
_cell.length_a   1.000
_cell.length_b   1.000
_cell.length_c   1.000
_cell.angle_alpha   90.00
_cell.angle_beta   90.00
_cell.angle_gamma   90.00
#
_symmetry.space_group_name_H-M   'P 1'
#
loop_
_entity.id
_entity.type
_entity.pdbx_description
1 polymer ?
#
loop_
_entity_poly.entity_id
_entity_poly.type
_entity_poly.pdbx_seq_one_letter_code
_entity_poly.pdbx_strand_id
1 'polypeptide(L)'
;MKNIHILHPQNGDIFRLDPQIPYKNQAIAFKVYIDSTIESFSIKLNGNTLCKNTTTFLWQPKLGKYELEVIGNTRTGQKSEKITFTVF
;
A
#
# COMPACT_ATOMS: atom_id res chain seq x y z
N MET A 1 17.41 3.75 -10.52
CA MET A 1 15.94 3.62 -10.54
C MET A 1 15.51 2.82 -9.32
N LYS A 2 14.38 3.15 -8.70
CA LYS A 2 13.85 2.36 -7.57
C LYS A 2 13.21 1.07 -8.08
N ASN A 3 13.48 -0.07 -7.44
CA ASN A 3 12.93 -1.36 -7.83
C ASN A 3 11.47 -1.55 -7.36
N ILE A 4 11.10 -0.84 -6.30
CA ILE A 4 9.77 -0.82 -5.70
C ILE A 4 9.40 0.65 -5.52
N HIS A 5 8.18 1.02 -5.88
CA HIS A 5 7.66 2.36 -5.59
C HIS A 5 6.16 2.31 -5.28
N ILE A 6 5.75 2.95 -4.19
CA ILE A 6 4.33 3.12 -3.83
C ILE A 6 3.80 4.35 -4.59
N LEU A 7 2.88 4.10 -5.52
CA LEU A 7 2.26 5.13 -6.35
C LEU A 7 1.06 5.78 -5.66
N HIS A 8 0.32 5.00 -4.87
CA HIS A 8 -0.80 5.46 -4.05
C HIS A 8 -0.98 4.53 -2.86
N PRO A 9 -1.21 5.05 -1.64
CA PRO A 9 -1.15 6.45 -1.27
C PRO A 9 0.29 6.96 -1.21
N GLN A 10 0.47 8.27 -1.34
CA GLN A 10 1.76 8.94 -1.17
C GLN A 10 2.03 9.22 0.31
N ASN A 11 3.29 9.40 0.67
CA ASN A 11 3.67 9.68 2.05
C ASN A 11 3.07 11.02 2.51
N GLY A 12 2.32 10.98 3.61
CA GLY A 12 1.63 12.13 4.18
C GLY A 12 0.20 12.33 3.67
N ASP A 13 -0.30 11.46 2.78
CA ASP A 13 -1.67 11.57 2.28
C ASP A 13 -2.71 11.54 3.42
N ILE A 14 -3.77 12.32 3.22
CA ILE A 14 -4.90 12.43 4.14
C ILE A 14 -6.18 12.12 3.36
N PHE A 15 -6.87 11.05 3.76
CA PHE A 15 -8.17 10.66 3.23
C PHE A 15 -9.26 11.06 4.20
N ARG A 16 -10.36 11.60 3.69
CA ARG A 16 -11.56 11.89 4.48
C ARG A 16 -12.68 10.98 4.02
N LEU A 17 -13.28 10.24 4.95
CA LEU A 17 -14.45 9.41 4.66
C LEU A 17 -15.66 10.30 4.41
N ASP A 18 -16.41 10.00 3.36
CA ASP A 18 -17.65 10.72 3.07
C ASP A 18 -18.79 10.14 3.91
N PRO A 19 -19.41 10.91 4.84
CA PRO A 19 -20.50 10.40 5.66
C PRO A 19 -21.76 10.03 4.86
N GLN A 20 -21.90 10.51 3.62
CA GLN A 20 -23.03 10.22 2.74
C GLN A 20 -22.86 8.89 1.99
N ILE A 21 -21.62 8.38 1.87
CA ILE A 21 -21.34 7.13 1.18
C ILE A 21 -21.30 6.00 2.22
N PRO A 22 -22.10 4.92 2.06
CA PRO A 22 -22.02 3.77 2.94
C PRO A 22 -20.58 3.28 3.07
N TYR A 23 -20.12 3.03 4.29
CA TYR A 23 -18.74 2.64 4.58
C TYR A 23 -18.25 1.42 3.76
N LYS A 24 -19.16 0.50 3.42
CA LYS A 24 -18.88 -0.66 2.55
C LYS A 24 -18.55 -0.31 1.08
N ASN A 25 -18.90 0.90 0.65
CA ASN A 25 -18.68 1.40 -0.70
C ASN A 25 -17.48 2.36 -0.78
N GLN A 26 -16.79 2.62 0.32
CA GLN A 26 -15.58 3.44 0.34
C GLN A 26 -14.34 2.54 0.26
N ALA A 27 -13.37 2.92 -0.57
CA ALA A 27 -12.12 2.18 -0.75
C ALA A 27 -10.97 3.13 -1.09
N ILE A 28 -9.77 2.82 -0.59
CA ILE A 28 -8.52 3.44 -1.00
C ILE A 28 -7.78 2.44 -1.89
N ALA A 29 -7.35 2.90 -3.06
CA ALA A 29 -6.61 2.07 -3.99
C ALA A 29 -5.12 2.12 -3.66
N PHE A 30 -4.57 1.00 -3.20
CA PHE A 30 -3.13 0.84 -3.08
C PHE A 30 -2.56 0.48 -4.43
N LYS A 31 -1.64 1.28 -4.95
CA LYS A 31 -1.00 1.09 -6.24
C LYS A 31 0.51 1.08 -6.06
N VAL A 32 1.16 0.07 -6.62
CA VAL A 32 2.61 -0.10 -6.51
C VAL A 32 3.21 -0.39 -7.88
N TYR A 33 4.37 0.20 -8.14
CA TYR A 33 5.24 -0.16 -9.24
C TYR A 33 6.30 -1.12 -8.73
N ILE A 34 6.50 -2.21 -9.46
CA ILE A 34 7.47 -3.27 -9.17
C ILE A 34 8.21 -3.55 -10.47
N ASP A 35 9.54 -3.43 -10.45
CA ASP A 35 10.34 -3.74 -11.64
C ASP A 35 10.60 -5.26 -11.78
N SER A 36 11.22 -5.65 -12.89
CA SER A 36 11.49 -7.06 -13.22
C SER A 36 12.58 -7.73 -12.35
N THR A 37 13.26 -6.99 -11.47
CA THR A 37 14.28 -7.57 -10.57
C THR A 37 13.68 -8.16 -9.30
N ILE A 38 12.41 -7.86 -9.02
CA ILE A 38 11.66 -8.37 -7.87
C ILE A 38 10.93 -9.65 -8.28
N GLU A 39 11.35 -10.79 -7.73
CA GLU A 39 10.79 -12.11 -8.05
C GLU A 39 9.45 -12.36 -7.34
N SER A 40 9.25 -11.75 -6.17
CA SER A 40 7.99 -11.76 -5.44
C SER A 40 7.89 -10.56 -4.52
N PHE A 41 6.67 -10.13 -4.18
CA PHE A 41 6.47 -9.05 -3.22
C PHE A 41 5.19 -9.22 -2.40
N SER A 42 5.12 -8.48 -1.30
CA SER A 42 3.96 -8.39 -0.42
C SER A 42 3.67 -6.93 -0.08
N ILE A 43 2.38 -6.61 0.02
CA ILE A 43 1.90 -5.33 0.54
C ILE A 43 1.44 -5.57 1.98
N LYS A 44 1.99 -4.80 2.92
CA LYS A 44 1.68 -4.85 4.35
C LYS A 44 1.09 -3.53 4.82
N LEU A 45 0.09 -3.61 5.68
CA LEU A 45 -0.50 -2.47 6.36
C LEU A 45 -0.37 -2.66 7.87
N ASN A 46 0.34 -1.75 8.54
CA ASN A 46 0.68 -1.84 9.96
C ASN A 46 1.31 -3.22 10.31
N GLY A 47 2.24 -3.68 9.47
CA GLY A 47 2.92 -4.97 9.63
C GLY A 47 2.14 -6.21 9.16
N ASN A 48 0.82 -6.10 8.94
CA ASN A 48 -0.03 -7.22 8.51
C ASN A 48 -0.03 -7.35 6.98
N THR A 49 0.20 -8.56 6.45
CA THR A 49 0.17 -8.82 5.01
C THR A 49 -1.25 -8.74 4.48
N LEU A 50 -1.50 -7.83 3.54
CA LEU A 50 -2.80 -7.68 2.87
C LEU A 50 -2.90 -8.55 1.62
N CYS A 51 -1.86 -8.51 0.78
CA CYS A 51 -1.80 -9.29 -0.45
C CYS A 51 -0.36 -9.57 -0.86
N LYS A 52 -0.20 -10.48 -1.81
CA LYS A 52 1.07 -10.86 -2.42
C LYS A 52 0.97 -10.72 -3.93
N ASN A 53 2.06 -10.32 -4.58
CA ASN A 53 2.19 -10.24 -6.04
C ASN A 53 1.05 -9.51 -6.76
N THR A 54 0.44 -8.52 -6.09
CA THR A 54 -0.69 -7.75 -6.61
C THR A 54 -0.32 -6.28 -6.62
N THR A 55 -0.28 -5.67 -7.81
CA THR A 55 0.18 -4.28 -7.97
C THR A 55 -0.90 -3.25 -7.66
N THR A 56 -2.17 -3.67 -7.65
CA THR A 56 -3.31 -2.83 -7.28
C THR A 56 -4.24 -3.57 -6.31
N PHE A 57 -4.49 -3.01 -5.14
CA PHE A 57 -5.37 -3.58 -4.12
C PHE A 57 -6.35 -2.52 -3.60
N LEU A 58 -7.65 -2.83 -3.59
CA LEU A 58 -8.65 -1.97 -2.98
C LEU A 58 -8.77 -2.32 -1.49
N TRP A 59 -8.43 -1.37 -0.64
CA TRP A 59 -8.52 -1.51 0.81
C TRP A 59 -9.70 -0.71 1.35
N GLN A 60 -10.50 -1.33 2.21
CA GLN A 60 -11.59 -0.64 2.88
C GLN A 60 -11.06 0.16 4.09
N PRO A 61 -11.14 1.50 4.07
CA PRO A 61 -10.42 2.34 5.00
C PRO A 61 -11.12 2.44 6.36
N LYS A 62 -10.38 2.23 7.45
CA LYS A 62 -10.82 2.57 8.81
C LYS A 62 -10.18 3.88 9.24
N LEU A 63 -10.79 4.59 10.20
CA LEU A 63 -10.21 5.79 10.78
C LEU A 63 -8.89 5.46 11.49
N GLY A 64 -7.89 6.30 11.28
CA GLY A 64 -6.59 6.16 11.94
C GLY A 64 -5.40 6.51 11.08
N LYS A 65 -4.21 6.32 11.67
CA LYS A 65 -2.92 6.45 10.99
C LYS A 65 -2.43 5.08 10.57
N TYR A 66 -1.88 5.00 9.37
CA TYR A 66 -1.44 3.76 8.76
C TYR A 66 -0.02 3.87 8.22
N GLU A 67 0.70 2.77 8.33
CA GLU A 67 1.98 2.52 7.67
C GLU A 67 1.75 1.49 6.58
N LEU A 68 1.99 1.88 5.32
CA LEU A 68 1.98 0.96 4.18
C LEU A 68 3.43 0.62 3.84
N GLU A 69 3.72 -0.67 3.77
CA GLU A 69 5.03 -1.18 3.40
C GLU A 69 4.89 -2.16 2.25
N VAL A 70 5.75 -2.03 1.24
CA VAL A 70 5.90 -3.01 0.17
C VAL A 70 7.25 -3.66 0.34
N ILE A 71 7.27 -4.97 0.46
CA ILE A 71 8.48 -5.77 0.60
C ILE A 71 8.61 -6.67 -0.62
N GLY A 72 9.69 -6.54 -1.36
CA GLY A 72 10.02 -7.36 -2.52
C GLY A 72 11.29 -8.18 -2.32
N ASN A 73 11.27 -9.44 -2.76
CA ASN A 73 12.41 -10.34 -2.74
C ASN A 73 13.09 -10.31 -4.11
N THR A 74 14.42 -10.17 -4.10
CA THR A 74 15.31 -10.27 -5.25
C THR A 74 16.23 -11.47 -5.05
N ARG A 75 16.95 -11.87 -6.11
CA ARG A 75 18.02 -12.90 -6.02
C ARG A 75 19.09 -12.58 -4.98
N THR A 76 19.33 -11.30 -4.72
CA THR A 76 20.42 -10.81 -3.85
C THR A 76 19.96 -10.43 -2.44
N GLY A 77 18.67 -10.58 -2.14
CA GLY A 77 18.10 -10.19 -0.85
C GLY A 77 16.78 -9.43 -0.99
N GLN A 78 16.42 -8.67 0.04
CA GLN A 78 15.12 -8.01 0.13
C GLN A 78 15.24 -6.50 -0.08
N LYS A 79 14.23 -5.91 -0.72
CA LYS A 79 14.04 -4.47 -0.88
C LYS A 79 12.68 -4.09 -0.29
N SER A 80 12.56 -2.87 0.23
CA SER A 80 11.29 -2.36 0.68
C SER A 80 11.12 -0.86 0.43
N GLU A 81 9.87 -0.45 0.31
CA GLU A 81 9.46 0.96 0.39
C GLU A 81 8.33 1.09 1.40
N LYS A 82 8.36 2.18 2.17
CA LYS A 82 7.42 2.42 3.27
C LYS A 82 6.95 3.87 3.25
N ILE A 83 5.66 4.07 3.48
CA ILE A 83 5.02 5.39 3.60
C ILE A 83 4.02 5.39 4.76
N THR A 84 3.61 6.58 5.17
CA THR A 84 2.53 6.77 6.13
C THR A 84 1.40 7.58 5.52
N PHE A 85 0.16 7.29 5.91
CA PHE A 85 -1.02 8.06 5.51
C PHE A 85 -2.06 8.07 6.64
N THR A 86 -3.01 8.99 6.59
CA THR A 86 -4.06 9.15 7.61
C THR A 86 -5.45 9.10 6.99
N VAL A 87 -6.39 8.48 7.69
CA VAL A 87 -7.82 8.46 7.36
C VAL A 87 -8.60 9.15 8.48
N PHE A 88 -9.39 10.16 8.12
CA PHE A 88 -10.31 10.92 8.99
C PHE A 88 -11.77 10.73 8.58
#